data_AF-A0A6V8EJF5-F1
#
_entry.id   AF-A0A6V8EJF5-F1
#
_cell.length_a   1.000
_cell.length_b   1.000
_cell.length_c   1.000
_cell.angle_alpha   90.00
_cell.angle_beta   90.00
_cell.angle_gamma   90.00
#
_symmetry.space_group_name_H-M   'P 1'
#
loop_
_entity.id
_entity.type
_entity.pdbx_description
1 polymer ?
#
loop_
_entity_poly.entity_id
_entity_poly.type
_entity_poly.pdbx_seq_one_letter_code
_entity_poly.pdbx_strand_id
1 'polypeptide(L)'
;MDSDLDIARRAEPRPIEEIAAKLGLSTDDLIMQGPTIAKIKWDTMKSKSSDKQGFLILVTSVNPTPFGEGKTVTTIGLNQGLNRRGHKASCVIREPSMGPVFGIKGGAAGGGFSQVIPMEQINLHFTGDLHAVTSAHNLCSAILDNYLHRDNELDIDTNRIFWPRVIDMNDRSLREVTIGLGGKMNGLVRTDRFDITAASEVMAILSLSSDYSDLRARLG
;
A
#
# COMPACT_ATOMS: atom_id res chain seq x y z
N MET A 1 -23.56 21.30 -0.30
CA MET A 1 -23.43 19.83 -0.40
C MET A 1 -22.27 19.48 0.51
N ASP A 2 -22.46 18.53 1.42
CA ASP A 2 -21.42 18.18 2.40
C ASP A 2 -20.17 17.66 1.68
N SER A 3 -18.98 17.96 2.20
CA SER A 3 -17.75 17.40 1.64
C SER A 3 -17.67 15.89 1.91
N ASP A 4 -16.86 15.18 1.14
CA ASP A 4 -16.60 13.75 1.35
C ASP A 4 -16.13 13.46 2.78
N LEU A 5 -15.31 14.33 3.35
CA LEU A 5 -14.80 14.22 4.71
C LEU A 5 -15.90 14.43 5.76
N ASP A 6 -16.82 15.38 5.53
CA ASP A 6 -17.95 15.62 6.44
C ASP A 6 -18.93 14.45 6.46
N ILE A 7 -19.10 13.77 5.32
CA ILE A 7 -19.87 12.51 5.25
C ILE A 7 -19.15 11.42 6.06
N ALA A 8 -17.83 11.24 5.86
CA ALA A 8 -17.04 10.24 6.57
C ALA A 8 -17.06 10.45 8.09
N ARG A 9 -16.93 11.69 8.57
CA ARG A 9 -16.89 12.02 10.01
C ARG A 9 -18.22 11.84 10.73
N ARG A 10 -19.34 11.94 10.01
CA ARG A 10 -20.69 11.69 10.58
C ARG A 10 -21.07 10.21 10.56
N ALA A 11 -20.34 9.37 9.85
CA ALA A 11 -20.61 7.94 9.83
C ALA A 11 -20.31 7.33 11.20
N GLU A 12 -21.18 6.45 11.67
CA GLU A 12 -20.95 5.64 12.87
C GLU A 12 -20.38 4.28 12.44
N PRO A 13 -19.05 4.09 12.47
CA PRO A 13 -18.46 2.83 12.06
C PRO A 13 -18.82 1.74 13.06
N ARG A 14 -19.21 0.57 12.55
CA ARG A 14 -19.36 -0.63 13.37
C ARG A 14 -17.98 -1.14 13.80
N PRO A 15 -17.88 -1.83 14.94
CA PRO A 15 -16.67 -2.55 15.32
C PRO A 15 -16.21 -3.49 14.20
N ILE A 16 -14.90 -3.54 13.94
CA ILE A 16 -14.35 -4.33 12.83
C ILE A 16 -14.62 -5.83 13.00
N GLU A 17 -14.75 -6.30 14.24
CA GLU A 17 -15.11 -7.67 14.59
C GLU A 17 -16.49 -8.05 14.03
N GLU A 18 -17.46 -7.13 14.05
CA GLU A 18 -18.78 -7.36 13.47
C GLU A 18 -18.72 -7.48 11.93
N ILE A 19 -17.78 -6.77 11.30
CA ILE A 19 -17.54 -6.86 9.86
C ILE A 19 -16.84 -8.19 9.53
N ALA A 20 -15.83 -8.55 10.32
CA ALA A 20 -15.10 -9.81 10.21
C ALA A 20 -16.02 -11.04 10.38
N ALA A 21 -16.96 -10.99 11.33
CA ALA A 21 -17.93 -12.05 11.55
C ALA A 21 -18.81 -12.33 10.32
N LYS A 22 -19.14 -11.30 9.51
CA LYS A 22 -19.88 -11.48 8.24
C LYS A 22 -19.06 -12.27 7.20
N LEU A 23 -17.74 -12.24 7.32
CA LEU A 23 -16.79 -13.00 6.50
C LEU A 23 -16.46 -14.36 7.12
N GLY A 24 -17.07 -14.73 8.25
CA GLY A 24 -16.79 -16.00 8.95
C GLY A 24 -15.46 -16.00 9.71
N LEU A 25 -14.96 -14.82 10.09
CA LEU A 25 -13.76 -14.65 10.91
C LEU A 25 -14.16 -14.37 12.36
N SER A 26 -13.43 -14.97 13.31
CA SER A 26 -13.57 -14.66 14.74
C SER A 26 -12.58 -13.57 15.15
N THR A 27 -12.72 -13.02 16.36
CA THR A 27 -11.76 -12.06 16.90
C THR A 27 -10.34 -12.65 17.01
N ASP A 28 -10.23 -13.95 17.29
CA ASP A 28 -8.94 -14.64 17.36
C ASP A 28 -8.23 -14.74 16.00
N ASP A 29 -8.92 -14.52 14.89
CA ASP A 29 -8.35 -14.45 13.55
C ASP A 29 -7.70 -13.09 13.24
N LEU A 30 -7.88 -12.10 14.13
CA LEU A 30 -7.55 -10.71 13.85
C LEU A 30 -6.36 -10.20 14.67
N ILE A 31 -5.62 -9.27 14.07
CA ILE A 31 -4.66 -8.40 14.75
C ILE A 31 -5.28 -7.00 14.74
N MET A 32 -5.86 -6.61 15.87
CA MET A 32 -6.62 -5.36 16.01
C MET A 32 -5.71 -4.14 15.95
N GLN A 33 -6.15 -3.10 15.26
CA GLN A 33 -5.47 -1.80 15.17
C GLN A 33 -6.49 -0.69 15.46
N GLY A 34 -6.90 -0.64 16.73
CA GLY A 34 -8.05 0.15 17.14
C GLY A 34 -9.39 -0.57 16.86
N PRO A 35 -10.52 0.14 17.01
CA PRO A 35 -11.85 -0.48 17.00
C PRO A 35 -12.39 -0.82 15.59
N THR A 36 -11.85 -0.19 14.55
CA THR A 36 -12.44 -0.21 13.19
C THR A 36 -11.47 -0.70 12.12
N ILE A 37 -10.25 -1.09 12.50
CA ILE A 37 -9.22 -1.58 11.59
C ILE A 37 -8.58 -2.83 12.20
N ALA A 38 -8.35 -3.85 11.39
CA ALA A 38 -7.61 -5.04 11.78
C ALA A 38 -6.88 -5.62 10.58
N LYS A 39 -5.74 -6.29 10.84
CA LYS A 39 -5.14 -7.23 9.91
C LYS A 39 -5.69 -8.63 10.18
N ILE A 40 -5.82 -9.46 9.15
CA ILE A 40 -6.12 -10.88 9.31
C ILE A 40 -4.81 -11.61 9.58
N LYS A 41 -4.78 -12.50 10.58
CA LYS A 41 -3.60 -13.32 10.87
C LYS A 41 -3.25 -14.20 9.67
N TRP A 42 -1.95 -14.34 9.43
CA TRP A 42 -1.46 -15.13 8.30
C TRP A 42 -1.87 -16.61 8.39
N ASP A 43 -1.82 -17.20 9.58
CA ASP A 43 -2.23 -18.61 9.79
C ASP A 43 -3.73 -18.81 9.53
N THR A 44 -4.56 -17.80 9.78
CA THR A 44 -5.98 -17.82 9.39
C THR A 44 -6.12 -17.81 7.88
N MET A 45 -5.39 -16.95 7.16
CA MET A 45 -5.43 -16.90 5.69
C MET A 45 -5.01 -18.23 5.06
N LYS A 46 -3.99 -18.89 5.63
CA LYS A 46 -3.54 -20.23 5.19
C LYS A 46 -4.54 -21.33 5.48
N SER A 47 -5.12 -21.35 6.69
CA SER A 47 -6.02 -22.43 7.12
C SER A 47 -7.43 -22.33 6.52
N LYS A 48 -7.90 -21.12 6.21
CA LYS A 48 -9.22 -20.87 5.61
C LYS A 48 -9.21 -20.85 4.07
N SER A 49 -8.15 -21.33 3.41
CA SER A 49 -8.15 -21.50 1.96
C SER A 49 -9.14 -22.58 1.55
N SER A 50 -10.29 -22.17 1.00
CA SER A 50 -11.33 -23.05 0.48
C SER A 50 -11.11 -23.29 -1.02
N ASP A 51 -11.32 -24.52 -1.49
CA ASP A 51 -11.33 -24.83 -2.93
C ASP A 51 -12.49 -24.15 -3.67
N LYS A 52 -13.53 -23.72 -2.95
CA LYS A 52 -14.65 -22.97 -3.51
C LYS A 52 -14.31 -21.49 -3.61
N GLN A 53 -14.13 -21.01 -4.85
CA GLN A 53 -14.00 -19.59 -5.17
C GLN A 53 -15.37 -18.96 -5.42
N GLY A 54 -15.55 -17.72 -4.95
CA GLY A 54 -16.70 -16.89 -5.31
C GLY A 54 -16.56 -16.27 -6.70
N PHE A 55 -17.46 -15.36 -7.06
CA PHE A 55 -17.36 -14.60 -8.30
C PHE A 55 -16.37 -13.44 -8.13
N LEU A 56 -15.43 -13.29 -9.09
CA LEU A 56 -14.55 -12.14 -9.18
C LEU A 56 -15.15 -11.12 -10.16
N ILE A 57 -15.45 -9.92 -9.66
CA ILE A 57 -15.93 -8.81 -10.48
C ILE A 57 -14.84 -7.74 -10.55
N LEU A 58 -14.27 -7.55 -11.74
CA LEU A 58 -13.29 -6.51 -12.00
C LEU A 58 -13.98 -5.21 -12.45
N VAL A 59 -13.77 -4.13 -11.71
CA VAL A 59 -14.23 -2.80 -12.09
C VAL A 59 -13.09 -2.04 -12.78
N THR A 60 -13.32 -1.63 -14.02
CA THR A 60 -12.38 -0.81 -14.81
C THR A 60 -13.04 0.48 -15.30
N SER A 61 -12.27 1.37 -15.90
CA SER A 61 -12.74 2.63 -16.48
C SER A 61 -12.11 2.87 -17.85
N VAL A 62 -12.72 3.77 -18.63
CA VAL A 62 -12.09 4.36 -19.81
C VAL A 62 -10.83 5.17 -19.41
N ASN A 63 -10.11 5.67 -20.42
CA ASN A 63 -8.93 6.51 -20.21
C ASN A 63 -9.26 7.70 -19.28
N PRO A 64 -8.41 7.98 -18.27
CA PRO A 64 -8.66 9.06 -17.33
C PRO A 64 -8.75 10.44 -18.01
N THR A 65 -9.68 11.25 -17.53
CA THR A 65 -9.95 12.62 -17.94
C THR A 65 -9.87 13.54 -16.71
N PRO A 66 -9.70 14.86 -16.89
CA PRO A 66 -9.71 15.81 -15.78
C PRO A 66 -11.01 15.82 -14.96
N PHE A 67 -12.12 15.30 -15.50
CA PHE A 67 -13.42 15.27 -14.83
C PHE A 67 -13.57 14.12 -13.82
N GLY A 68 -12.69 13.11 -13.89
CA GLY A 68 -12.72 11.94 -13.02
C GLY A 68 -13.80 10.93 -13.38
N GLU A 69 -13.46 9.64 -13.31
CA GLU A 69 -14.33 8.56 -13.81
C GLU A 69 -15.08 7.82 -12.69
N GLY A 70 -14.79 8.14 -11.42
CA GLY A 70 -15.50 7.56 -10.28
C GLY A 70 -15.26 6.06 -10.05
N LYS A 71 -14.21 5.45 -10.63
CA LYS A 71 -13.96 3.99 -10.53
C LYS A 71 -14.03 3.42 -9.11
N THR A 72 -13.38 4.07 -8.14
CA THR A 72 -13.40 3.60 -6.74
C THR A 72 -14.78 3.76 -6.11
N VAL A 73 -15.48 4.88 -6.41
CA VAL A 73 -16.86 5.12 -5.97
C VAL A 73 -17.78 4.02 -6.50
N THR A 74 -17.67 3.67 -7.79
CA THR A 74 -18.43 2.58 -8.41
C THR A 74 -18.11 1.23 -7.78
N THR A 75 -16.84 0.95 -7.46
CA THR A 75 -16.41 -0.29 -6.81
C THR A 75 -17.07 -0.46 -5.43
N ILE A 76 -17.05 0.59 -4.62
CA ILE A 76 -17.65 0.58 -3.28
C ILE A 76 -19.18 0.54 -3.37
N GLY A 77 -19.78 1.35 -4.25
CA GLY A 77 -21.23 1.39 -4.47
C GLY A 77 -21.80 0.07 -4.98
N LEU A 78 -21.07 -0.62 -5.87
CA LEU A 78 -21.43 -1.96 -6.34
C LEU A 78 -21.45 -2.96 -5.18
N ASN A 79 -20.41 -2.93 -4.32
CA ASN A 79 -20.36 -3.79 -3.14
C ASN A 79 -21.51 -3.52 -2.16
N GLN A 80 -21.83 -2.25 -1.91
CA GLN A 80 -22.98 -1.84 -1.09
C GLN A 80 -24.30 -2.36 -1.71
N GLY A 81 -24.48 -2.20 -3.03
CA GLY A 81 -25.66 -2.66 -3.76
C GLY A 81 -25.85 -4.18 -3.74
N LEU A 82 -24.77 -4.95 -3.94
CA LEU A 82 -24.81 -6.41 -3.86
C LEU A 82 -25.23 -6.89 -2.46
N ASN A 83 -24.64 -6.32 -1.41
CA ASN A 83 -25.03 -6.62 -0.03
C ASN A 83 -26.49 -6.24 0.25
N ARG A 84 -26.97 -5.10 -0.26
CA ARG A 84 -28.39 -4.70 -0.14
C ARG A 84 -29.35 -5.66 -0.84
N ARG A 85 -28.89 -6.37 -1.87
CA ARG A 85 -29.65 -7.43 -2.57
C ARG A 85 -29.54 -8.81 -1.91
N GLY A 86 -28.82 -8.93 -0.80
CA GLY A 86 -28.66 -10.19 -0.06
C GLY A 86 -27.49 -11.06 -0.50
N HIS A 87 -26.59 -10.55 -1.37
CA HIS A 87 -25.36 -11.26 -1.70
C HIS A 87 -24.27 -11.00 -0.65
N LYS A 88 -23.46 -12.02 -0.33
CA LYS A 88 -22.26 -11.85 0.50
C LYS A 88 -21.12 -11.34 -0.38
N ALA A 89 -20.92 -10.02 -0.40
CA ALA A 89 -19.88 -9.38 -1.21
C ALA A 89 -18.89 -8.60 -0.34
N SER A 90 -17.64 -8.58 -0.78
CA SER A 90 -16.57 -7.74 -0.24
C SER A 90 -15.86 -7.04 -1.40
N CYS A 91 -15.40 -5.81 -1.18
CA CYS A 91 -14.57 -5.10 -2.14
C CYS A 91 -13.12 -5.03 -1.66
N VAL A 92 -12.18 -5.15 -2.60
CA VAL A 92 -10.75 -4.98 -2.37
C VAL A 92 -10.31 -3.72 -3.12
N ILE A 93 -9.64 -2.82 -2.40
CA ILE A 93 -9.10 -1.58 -2.94
C ILE A 93 -7.65 -1.42 -2.50
N ARG A 94 -6.89 -0.59 -3.22
CA ARG A 94 -5.48 -0.30 -2.89
C ARG A 94 -5.40 0.73 -1.77
N GLU A 95 -4.43 0.57 -0.89
CA GLU A 95 -3.99 1.63 0.02
C GLU A 95 -3.43 2.80 -0.80
N PRO A 96 -3.87 4.05 -0.56
CA PRO A 96 -3.26 5.21 -1.18
C PRO A 96 -1.89 5.51 -0.60
N SER A 97 -0.98 6.00 -1.45
CA SER A 97 0.23 6.67 -1.00
C SER A 97 -0.13 7.94 -0.23
N MET A 98 0.61 8.20 0.85
CA MET A 98 0.42 9.36 1.73
C MET A 98 0.88 10.66 1.06
N GLY A 99 1.97 10.64 0.28
CA GLY A 99 2.51 11.83 -0.39
C GLY A 99 1.47 12.65 -1.18
N PRO A 100 0.68 12.02 -2.08
CA PRO A 100 -0.41 12.68 -2.81
C PRO A 100 -1.49 13.34 -1.98
N VAL A 101 -1.75 12.84 -0.75
CA VAL A 101 -2.79 13.37 0.15
C VAL A 101 -2.47 14.80 0.59
N PHE A 102 -1.19 15.12 0.75
CA PHE A 102 -0.71 16.47 1.05
C PHE A 102 -0.50 17.34 -0.20
N GLY A 103 -0.86 16.83 -1.38
CA GLY A 103 -0.76 17.52 -2.67
C GLY A 103 -2.12 17.88 -3.25
N ILE A 104 -2.32 17.56 -4.53
CA ILE A 104 -3.53 17.93 -5.30
C ILE A 104 -4.63 16.86 -5.17
N LYS A 105 -4.27 15.61 -4.85
CA LYS A 105 -5.24 14.50 -4.83
C LYS A 105 -5.89 14.42 -3.45
N GLY A 106 -7.20 14.66 -3.40
CA GLY A 106 -8.06 14.24 -2.29
C GLY A 106 -8.10 12.72 -2.13
N GLY A 107 -8.62 12.25 -0.98
CA GLY A 107 -8.56 10.87 -0.51
C GLY A 107 -9.01 9.81 -1.54
N ALA A 108 -8.34 8.66 -1.54
CA ALA A 108 -8.57 7.60 -2.53
C ALA A 108 -9.61 6.55 -2.10
N ALA A 109 -10.30 6.77 -0.98
CA ALA A 109 -11.20 5.81 -0.35
C ALA A 109 -12.67 5.94 -0.80
N GLY A 110 -12.93 6.39 -2.03
CA GLY A 110 -14.27 6.59 -2.58
C GLY A 110 -14.73 8.05 -2.54
N GLY A 111 -16.04 8.27 -2.49
CA GLY A 111 -16.66 9.60 -2.55
C GLY A 111 -18.17 9.55 -2.32
N GLY A 112 -18.76 10.66 -1.88
CA GLY A 112 -20.16 10.74 -1.46
C GLY A 112 -20.50 9.73 -0.36
N PHE A 113 -21.61 9.01 -0.53
CA PHE A 113 -22.05 7.94 0.40
C PHE A 113 -21.42 6.56 0.09
N SER A 114 -20.55 6.48 -0.91
CA SER A 114 -19.83 5.26 -1.28
C SER A 114 -18.35 5.43 -0.98
N GLN A 115 -18.03 5.28 0.31
CA GLN A 115 -16.69 5.45 0.88
C GLN A 115 -16.29 4.23 1.71
N VAL A 116 -14.98 4.02 1.85
CA VAL A 116 -14.39 3.17 2.89
C VAL A 116 -13.92 4.07 4.03
N ILE A 117 -14.29 3.70 5.25
CA ILE A 117 -13.95 4.41 6.48
C ILE A 117 -13.16 3.49 7.41
N PRO A 118 -12.26 4.03 8.26
CA PRO A 118 -12.07 5.45 8.53
C PRO A 118 -11.08 6.13 7.56
N MET A 119 -11.55 7.17 6.87
CA MET A 119 -10.88 7.77 5.71
C MET A 119 -9.54 8.43 6.06
N GLU A 120 -9.44 9.09 7.21
CA GLU A 120 -8.22 9.78 7.64
C GLU A 120 -7.08 8.78 7.91
N GLN A 121 -7.36 7.68 8.62
CA GLN A 121 -6.37 6.62 8.84
C GLN A 121 -5.92 5.99 7.52
N ILE A 122 -6.84 5.67 6.60
CA ILE A 122 -6.53 5.07 5.29
C ILE A 122 -5.63 5.97 4.45
N ASN A 123 -5.83 7.29 4.51
CA ASN A 123 -5.05 8.25 3.72
C ASN A 123 -3.69 8.62 4.34
N LEU A 124 -3.42 8.22 5.58
CA LEU A 124 -2.19 8.57 6.29
C LEU A 124 -1.32 7.32 6.48
N HIS A 125 -1.14 6.88 7.73
CA HIS A 125 -0.25 5.77 8.04
C HIS A 125 -0.93 4.40 7.94
N PHE A 126 -2.26 4.40 7.86
CA PHE A 126 -3.13 3.22 7.92
C PHE A 126 -2.61 2.15 8.88
N THR A 127 -2.17 1.02 8.35
CA THR A 127 -1.66 -0.11 9.14
C THR A 127 -0.13 -0.24 9.15
N GLY A 128 0.57 0.71 8.50
CA GLY A 128 2.02 0.78 8.41
C GLY A 128 2.64 0.04 7.22
N ASP A 129 1.84 -0.42 6.25
CA ASP A 129 2.33 -1.27 5.16
C ASP A 129 3.31 -0.54 4.23
N LEU A 130 2.98 0.69 3.84
CA LEU A 130 3.91 1.55 3.08
C LEU A 130 5.19 1.87 3.85
N HIS A 131 5.13 2.01 5.19
CA HIS A 131 6.33 2.21 6.01
C HIS A 131 7.22 0.96 6.01
N ALA A 132 6.62 -0.23 6.08
CA ALA A 132 7.36 -1.49 6.01
C ALA A 132 8.03 -1.67 4.63
N VAL A 133 7.31 -1.38 3.54
CA VAL A 133 7.86 -1.40 2.18
C VAL A 133 9.01 -0.40 2.01
N THR A 134 8.83 0.83 2.51
CA THR A 134 9.88 1.87 2.49
C THR A 134 11.13 1.39 3.21
N SER A 135 10.96 0.82 4.41
CA SER A 135 12.06 0.33 5.24
C SER A 135 12.80 -0.83 4.57
N ALA A 136 12.07 -1.81 4.03
CA ALA A 136 12.66 -2.95 3.33
C ALA A 136 13.43 -2.54 2.08
N HIS A 137 12.86 -1.64 1.26
CA HIS A 137 13.51 -1.14 0.05
C HIS A 137 14.81 -0.39 0.38
N ASN A 138 14.75 0.54 1.34
CA ASN A 138 15.91 1.35 1.71
C ASN A 138 16.98 0.55 2.46
N LEU A 139 16.61 -0.54 3.15
CA LEU A 139 17.57 -1.49 3.71
C LEU A 139 18.41 -2.13 2.60
N CYS A 140 17.81 -2.53 1.47
CA CYS A 140 18.55 -3.04 0.33
C CYS A 140 19.55 -1.99 -0.21
N SER A 141 19.12 -0.75 -0.40
CA SER A 141 20.00 0.34 -0.84
C SER A 141 21.14 0.60 0.15
N ALA A 142 20.87 0.53 1.46
CA ALA A 142 21.88 0.69 2.51
C ALA A 142 22.89 -0.47 2.55
N ILE A 143 22.43 -1.71 2.38
CA ILE A 143 23.30 -2.89 2.31
C ILE A 143 24.21 -2.80 1.08
N LEU A 144 23.66 -2.40 -0.07
CA LEU A 144 24.42 -2.17 -1.30
C LEU A 144 25.56 -1.16 -1.08
N ASP A 145 25.25 0.04 -0.57
CA ASP A 145 26.27 1.07 -0.36
C ASP A 145 27.30 0.66 0.72
N ASN A 146 26.89 -0.07 1.76
CA ASN A 146 27.82 -0.63 2.73
C ASN A 146 28.73 -1.72 2.11
N TYR A 147 28.21 -2.54 1.20
CA TYR A 147 28.99 -3.54 0.47
C TYR A 147 30.05 -2.89 -0.44
N LEU A 148 29.63 -1.85 -1.19
CA LEU A 148 30.52 -1.05 -2.04
C LEU A 148 31.64 -0.39 -1.22
N HIS A 149 31.32 0.11 -0.02
CA HIS A 149 32.30 0.79 0.84
C HIS A 149 33.39 -0.14 1.40
N ARG A 150 33.08 -1.42 1.64
CA ARG A 150 34.01 -2.36 2.31
C ARG A 150 34.90 -3.10 1.31
N ASP A 151 34.30 -3.96 0.49
CA ASP A 151 35.06 -4.94 -0.28
C ASP A 151 34.81 -4.83 -1.80
N ASN A 152 33.58 -4.51 -2.23
CA ASN A 152 33.14 -4.48 -3.64
C ASN A 152 33.70 -5.62 -4.51
N GLU A 153 33.79 -6.85 -3.97
CA GLU A 153 34.39 -8.01 -4.66
C GLU A 153 33.63 -8.41 -5.94
N LEU A 154 32.34 -8.09 -6.01
CA LEU A 154 31.50 -8.28 -7.19
C LEU A 154 31.75 -7.26 -8.32
N ASP A 155 32.69 -6.32 -8.11
CA ASP A 155 33.07 -5.26 -9.06
C ASP A 155 31.85 -4.49 -9.61
N ILE A 156 30.96 -4.08 -8.70
CA ILE A 156 29.73 -3.37 -9.07
C ILE A 156 30.10 -1.97 -9.58
N ASP A 157 29.78 -1.71 -10.86
CA ASP A 157 29.87 -0.38 -11.46
C ASP A 157 28.80 0.55 -10.86
N THR A 158 29.25 1.58 -10.14
CA THR A 158 28.37 2.55 -9.48
C THR A 158 27.49 3.33 -10.45
N ASN A 159 27.83 3.39 -11.74
CA ASN A 159 27.02 4.05 -12.78
C ASN A 159 25.90 3.14 -13.31
N ARG A 160 25.86 1.87 -12.90
CA ARG A 160 24.90 0.85 -13.34
C ARG A 160 24.03 0.31 -12.21
N ILE A 161 23.96 1.04 -11.11
CA ILE A 161 23.03 0.72 -10.02
C ILE A 161 21.65 1.24 -10.41
N PHE A 162 20.72 0.32 -10.68
CA PHE A 162 19.33 0.65 -11.02
C PHE A 162 18.42 0.73 -9.80
N TRP A 163 18.83 0.13 -8.69
CA TRP A 163 18.08 0.10 -7.43
C TRP A 163 18.14 1.48 -6.75
N PRO A 164 17.03 2.21 -6.68
CA PRO A 164 16.99 3.55 -6.11
C PRO A 164 16.86 3.49 -4.58
N ARG A 165 16.54 4.63 -3.97
CA ARG A 165 15.89 4.69 -2.67
C ARG A 165 14.41 5.06 -2.85
N VAL A 166 13.62 4.96 -1.79
CA VAL A 166 12.21 5.38 -1.82
C VAL A 166 11.79 6.18 -0.61
N ILE A 167 10.80 7.05 -0.81
CA ILE A 167 10.11 7.78 0.25
C ILE A 167 8.64 8.00 -0.15
N ASP A 168 7.72 7.91 0.80
CA ASP A 168 6.30 8.09 0.52
C ASP A 168 5.86 9.57 0.60
N MET A 169 6.60 10.43 -0.10
CA MET A 169 6.41 11.89 -0.15
C MET A 169 6.50 12.39 -1.58
N ASN A 170 5.76 13.47 -1.89
CA ASN A 170 5.87 14.16 -3.16
C ASN A 170 7.07 15.12 -3.16
N ASP A 171 8.29 14.57 -3.19
CA ASP A 171 9.52 15.37 -3.19
C ASP A 171 10.24 15.32 -4.55
N ARG A 172 10.13 16.40 -5.32
CA ARG A 172 10.80 16.49 -6.64
C ARG A 172 12.30 16.72 -6.54
N SER A 173 12.81 17.19 -5.40
CA SER A 173 14.23 17.51 -5.23
C SER A 173 15.10 16.26 -5.15
N LEU A 174 14.50 15.11 -4.82
CA LEU A 174 15.19 13.83 -4.67
C LEU A 174 15.24 12.98 -5.97
N ARG A 175 14.75 13.51 -7.10
CA ARG A 175 14.74 12.79 -8.38
C ARG A 175 16.13 12.49 -8.94
N GLU A 176 17.11 13.31 -8.56
CA GLU A 176 18.52 13.12 -8.88
C GLU A 176 19.34 13.74 -7.75
N VAL A 177 20.15 12.92 -7.08
CA VAL A 177 20.95 13.33 -5.92
C VAL A 177 22.36 12.77 -6.02
N THR A 178 23.29 13.41 -5.32
CA THR A 178 24.63 12.85 -5.09
C THR A 178 24.73 12.43 -3.63
N ILE A 179 25.06 11.17 -3.39
CA ILE A 179 25.21 10.59 -2.04
C ILE A 179 26.68 10.31 -1.72
N GLY A 180 26.98 9.91 -0.48
CA GLY A 180 28.33 9.48 -0.07
C GLY A 180 29.36 10.61 0.04
N LEU A 181 28.90 11.87 0.09
CA LEU A 181 29.77 13.03 0.26
C LEU A 181 30.35 13.11 1.70
N GLY A 182 31.42 13.89 1.86
CA GLY A 182 32.05 14.15 3.16
C GLY A 182 33.26 13.28 3.49
N GLY A 183 33.86 12.65 2.47
CA GLY A 183 35.15 11.96 2.57
C GLY A 183 35.02 10.46 2.80
N LYS A 184 36.18 9.79 2.94
CA LYS A 184 36.30 8.31 2.89
C LYS A 184 35.39 7.58 3.87
N MET A 185 35.11 8.15 5.04
CA MET A 185 34.29 7.50 6.08
C MET A 185 32.78 7.52 5.80
N ASN A 186 32.33 8.28 4.81
CA ASN A 186 30.90 8.50 4.54
C ASN A 186 30.36 7.68 3.35
N GLY A 187 31.16 6.76 2.82
CA GLY A 187 30.81 5.93 1.68
C GLY A 187 31.41 6.44 0.36
N LEU A 188 30.93 5.85 -0.75
CA LEU A 188 31.36 6.18 -2.10
C LEU A 188 30.45 7.25 -2.70
N VAL A 189 31.07 8.25 -3.33
CA VAL A 189 30.33 9.30 -4.03
C VAL A 189 29.74 8.72 -5.31
N ARG A 190 28.41 8.75 -5.43
CA ARG A 190 27.70 8.34 -6.65
C ARG A 190 26.40 9.13 -6.83
N THR A 191 25.89 9.13 -8.05
CA THR A 191 24.53 9.60 -8.35
C THR A 191 23.52 8.55 -7.88
N ASP A 192 22.38 9.02 -7.37
CA ASP A 192 21.25 8.20 -6.96
C ASP A 192 19.93 8.93 -7.20
N ARG A 193 18.81 8.26 -6.94
CA ARG A 193 17.47 8.88 -6.97
C ARG A 193 16.55 8.30 -5.91
N PHE A 194 15.49 9.03 -5.60
CA PHE A 194 14.36 8.53 -4.82
C PHE A 194 13.11 8.44 -5.69
N ASP A 195 12.47 7.28 -5.63
CA ASP A 195 11.14 7.06 -6.19
C ASP A 195 10.08 7.10 -5.07
N ILE A 196 8.81 7.32 -5.43
CA ILE A 196 7.73 7.24 -4.43
C ILE A 196 7.57 5.79 -3.96
N THR A 197 7.33 5.53 -2.68
CA THR A 197 7.27 4.15 -2.14
C THR A 197 6.30 3.24 -2.91
N ALA A 198 5.18 3.74 -3.39
CA ALA A 198 4.23 2.97 -4.19
C ALA A 198 4.79 2.48 -5.55
N ALA A 199 5.89 3.06 -6.03
CA ALA A 199 6.61 2.65 -7.24
C ALA A 199 7.76 1.65 -6.96
N SER A 200 8.00 1.31 -5.69
CA SER A 200 9.00 0.34 -5.27
C SER A 200 8.75 -1.04 -5.89
N GLU A 201 9.81 -1.70 -6.37
CA GLU A 201 9.71 -3.11 -6.78
C GLU A 201 9.31 -4.01 -5.60
N VAL A 202 9.71 -3.67 -4.37
CA VAL A 202 9.24 -4.37 -3.15
C VAL A 202 7.72 -4.31 -3.02
N MET A 203 7.07 -3.19 -3.41
CA MET A 203 5.61 -3.08 -3.41
C MET A 203 4.97 -4.00 -4.46
N ALA A 204 5.56 -4.07 -5.66
CA ALA A 204 5.10 -4.96 -6.72
C ALA A 204 5.24 -6.43 -6.32
N ILE A 205 6.40 -6.81 -5.76
CA ILE A 205 6.66 -8.16 -5.24
C ILE A 205 5.65 -8.50 -4.14
N LEU A 206 5.45 -7.62 -3.16
CA LEU A 206 4.48 -7.83 -2.07
C LEU A 206 3.06 -8.07 -2.61
N SER A 207 2.65 -7.31 -3.62
CA SER A 207 1.31 -7.41 -4.23
C SER A 207 1.10 -8.68 -5.06
N LEU A 208 2.18 -9.34 -5.49
CA LEU A 208 2.15 -10.53 -6.35
C LEU A 208 2.58 -11.81 -5.63
N SER A 209 3.02 -11.69 -4.37
CA SER A 209 3.50 -12.83 -3.59
C SER A 209 2.34 -13.67 -3.05
N SER A 210 2.44 -14.99 -3.17
CA SER A 210 1.42 -15.90 -2.61
C SER A 210 1.58 -16.16 -1.12
N ASP A 211 2.82 -16.09 -0.61
CA ASP A 211 3.18 -16.36 0.78
C ASP A 211 4.58 -15.82 1.11
N TYR A 212 5.04 -16.01 2.36
CA TYR A 212 6.36 -15.56 2.81
C TYR A 212 7.54 -16.24 2.09
N SER A 213 7.39 -17.48 1.65
CA SER A 213 8.44 -18.18 0.91
C SER A 213 8.57 -17.62 -0.50
N ASP A 214 7.45 -17.41 -1.19
CA ASP A 214 7.42 -16.76 -2.51
C ASP A 214 7.93 -15.31 -2.44
N LEU A 215 7.48 -14.55 -1.43
CA LEU A 215 7.99 -13.19 -1.17
C LEU A 215 9.52 -13.18 -1.03
N ARG A 216 10.06 -14.08 -0.20
CA ARG A 216 11.52 -14.18 0.00
C ARG A 216 12.24 -14.58 -1.28
N ALA A 217 11.69 -15.51 -2.06
CA ALA A 217 12.27 -15.97 -3.31
C ALA A 217 12.27 -14.89 -4.40
N ARG A 218 11.26 -14.01 -4.43
CA ARG A 218 11.19 -12.88 -5.37
C ARG A 218 12.10 -11.72 -5.00
N LEU A 219 12.38 -11.56 -3.70
CA LEU A 219 13.31 -10.53 -3.20
C LEU A 219 14.78 -10.92 -3.36
N GLY A 220 15.09 -12.22 -3.41
CA GLY A 220 16.46 -12.76 -3.54
C GLY A 220 16.86 -12.96 -4.99
#